data_AF-A0A821NAJ9-F1
#
_entry.id   AF-A0A821NAJ9-F1
#
_cell.length_a   1.000
_cell.length_b   1.000
_cell.length_c   1.000
_cell.angle_alpha   90.00
_cell.angle_beta   90.00
_cell.angle_gamma   90.00
#
_symmetry.space_group_name_H-M   'P 1'
#
loop_
_entity.id
_entity.type
_entity.pdbx_description
1 polymer ?
#
loop_
_entity_poly.entity_id
_entity_poly.type
_entity_poly.pdbx_seq_one_letter_code
_entity_poly.pdbx_strand_id
1 'polypeptide(L)'
;DEKRLVEEVFSNAIDLLSDEDKKLPQINTVLPLLKKGVGIHHSGLLPIIKETIEILFGEGLIKALFATETFSMGLNMPARTVLFTTARKFDGKELRWITSGEYIQMSGRAGRR
;
A
#
# COMPACT_ATOMS: atom_id res chain seq x y z
N ASP A 1 -10.95 -6.72 -18.46
CA ASP A 1 -11.45 -6.12 -17.20
C ASP A 1 -10.36 -6.00 -16.16
N GLU A 2 -10.19 -4.81 -15.56
CA GLU A 2 -9.18 -4.52 -14.52
C GLU A 2 -9.21 -5.55 -13.38
N LYS A 3 -10.41 -6.01 -12.97
CA LYS A 3 -10.59 -7.00 -11.91
C LYS A 3 -9.90 -8.34 -12.20
N ARG A 4 -9.96 -8.79 -13.46
CA ARG A 4 -9.34 -10.05 -13.88
C ARG A 4 -7.81 -9.94 -13.82
N LEU A 5 -7.28 -8.79 -14.25
CA LEU A 5 -5.84 -8.53 -14.20
C LEU A 5 -5.31 -8.46 -12.77
N VAL A 6 -6.05 -7.78 -11.87
CA VAL A 6 -5.71 -7.74 -10.43
C VAL A 6 -5.68 -9.14 -9.83
N GLU A 7 -6.69 -9.96 -10.13
CA GLU A 7 -6.77 -11.33 -9.65
C GLU A 7 -5.64 -12.21 -10.19
N GLU A 8 -5.33 -12.10 -11.48
CA GLU A 8 -4.23 -12.83 -12.11
C GLU A 8 -2.87 -12.49 -11.49
N VAL A 9 -2.56 -11.20 -11.35
CA VAL A 9 -1.30 -10.74 -10.73
C VAL A 9 -1.22 -11.19 -9.26
N PHE A 10 -2.31 -11.06 -8.51
CA PHE A 10 -2.35 -11.47 -7.11
C PHE A 10 -2.18 -12.99 -6.96
N SER A 11 -2.92 -13.79 -7.72
CA SER A 11 -2.79 -15.26 -7.69
C SER A 11 -1.39 -15.72 -8.03
N ASN A 12 -0.77 -15.17 -9.08
CA ASN A 12 0.61 -15.49 -9.45
C ASN A 12 1.61 -15.19 -8.32
N ALA A 13 1.41 -14.08 -7.61
CA ALA A 13 2.26 -13.72 -6.46
C ALA A 13 2.04 -14.66 -5.26
N ILE A 14 0.79 -15.02 -4.98
CA ILE A 14 0.45 -15.94 -3.89
C ILE A 14 0.92 -17.37 -4.21
N ASP A 15 0.99 -17.77 -5.47
CA ASP A 15 1.46 -19.11 -5.85
C ASP A 15 2.93 -19.38 -5.51
N LEU A 16 3.73 -18.32 -5.32
CA LEU A 16 5.12 -18.39 -4.87
C LEU A 16 5.26 -18.68 -3.36
N LEU A 17 4.16 -18.57 -2.60
CA LEU A 17 4.16 -18.83 -1.16
C LEU A 17 4.06 -20.33 -0.83
N SER A 18 4.47 -20.68 0.38
CA SER A 18 4.24 -22.01 0.94
C SER A 18 2.74 -22.28 1.14
N ASP A 19 2.32 -23.55 1.17
CA ASP A 19 0.91 -23.92 1.43
C ASP A 19 0.41 -23.49 2.81
N GLU A 20 1.32 -23.29 3.77
CA GLU A 20 1.00 -22.75 5.09
C GLU A 20 0.72 -21.24 5.00
N ASP A 21 1.60 -20.50 4.33
CA ASP A 21 1.44 -19.06 4.15
C ASP A 21 0.19 -18.71 3.33
N LYS A 22 -0.14 -19.51 2.30
CA LYS A 22 -1.38 -19.38 1.51
C LYS A 22 -2.66 -19.39 2.35
N LYS A 23 -2.62 -19.96 3.54
CA LYS A 23 -3.78 -20.05 4.46
C LYS A 23 -3.87 -18.87 5.42
N LEU A 24 -2.89 -17.95 5.41
CA LEU A 24 -2.90 -16.80 6.31
C LEU A 24 -4.13 -15.92 6.06
N PRO A 25 -4.85 -15.47 7.11
CA PRO A 25 -6.08 -14.68 6.97
C PRO A 25 -5.92 -13.39 6.14
N GLN A 26 -4.71 -12.83 6.13
CA GLN A 26 -4.39 -11.62 5.37
C GLN A 26 -4.61 -11.82 3.86
N ILE A 27 -4.30 -12.99 3.31
CA ILE A 27 -4.45 -13.29 1.88
C ILE A 27 -5.92 -13.20 1.47
N ASN A 28 -6.80 -13.82 2.26
CA ASN A 28 -8.25 -13.82 2.03
C ASN A 28 -8.89 -12.44 2.19
N THR A 29 -8.28 -11.56 3.00
CA THR A 29 -8.82 -10.23 3.28
C THR A 29 -8.40 -9.20 2.23
N VAL A 30 -7.20 -9.34 1.67
CA VAL A 30 -6.60 -8.35 0.75
C VAL A 30 -7.24 -8.42 -0.64
N LEU A 31 -7.37 -9.61 -1.24
CA LEU A 31 -7.85 -9.75 -2.62
C LEU A 31 -9.22 -9.08 -2.89
N PRO A 32 -10.25 -9.23 -2.03
CA PRO A 32 -11.53 -8.56 -2.24
C PRO A 32 -11.44 -7.02 -2.27
N LEU A 33 -10.47 -6.43 -1.55
CA LEU A 33 -10.23 -4.99 -1.58
C LEU A 33 -9.51 -4.57 -2.87
N LEU A 34 -8.48 -5.33 -3.27
CA LEU A 34 -7.75 -5.05 -4.51
C LEU A 34 -8.66 -5.12 -5.74
N LYS A 35 -9.58 -6.10 -5.79
CA LYS A 35 -10.59 -6.20 -6.87
C LYS A 35 -11.58 -5.03 -6.89
N LYS A 36 -11.65 -4.23 -5.82
CA LYS A 36 -12.42 -2.98 -5.73
C LYS A 36 -11.56 -1.74 -5.99
N GLY A 37 -10.28 -1.90 -6.32
CA GLY A 37 -9.33 -0.81 -6.53
C GLY A 37 -8.86 -0.15 -5.23
N VAL A 38 -8.95 -0.86 -4.09
CA VAL A 38 -8.53 -0.37 -2.77
C VAL A 38 -7.38 -1.21 -2.24
N GLY A 39 -6.26 -0.56 -1.89
CA GLY A 39 -5.10 -1.21 -1.28
C GLY A 39 -4.85 -0.72 0.15
N ILE A 40 -4.17 -1.56 0.93
CA ILE A 40 -3.66 -1.22 2.26
C ILE A 40 -2.16 -1.52 2.24
N HIS A 41 -1.31 -0.63 2.78
CA HIS A 41 0.14 -0.81 2.84
C HIS A 41 0.69 -0.45 4.23
N HIS A 42 1.22 -1.43 4.95
CA HIS A 42 1.89 -1.22 6.23
C HIS A 42 2.92 -2.33 6.49
N SER A 43 3.78 -2.13 7.49
CA SER A 43 4.87 -3.06 7.83
C SER A 43 4.42 -4.45 8.28
N GLY A 44 3.16 -4.61 8.68
CA GLY A 44 2.56 -5.88 9.10
C GLY A 44 2.02 -6.76 7.96
N LEU A 45 2.16 -6.32 6.70
CA LEU A 45 1.86 -7.12 5.53
C LEU A 45 3.05 -8.02 5.17
N LEU A 46 2.76 -9.22 4.67
CA LEU A 46 3.80 -10.08 4.08
C LEU A 46 4.56 -9.31 2.98
N PRO A 47 5.89 -9.48 2.85
CA PRO A 47 6.69 -8.82 1.83
C PRO A 47 6.09 -8.96 0.42
N ILE A 48 5.71 -10.17 0.02
CA ILE A 48 5.12 -10.43 -1.30
C ILE A 48 3.80 -9.67 -1.51
N ILE A 49 2.99 -9.49 -0.45
CA ILE A 49 1.74 -8.73 -0.53
C ILE A 49 2.04 -7.25 -0.70
N LYS A 50 3.02 -6.70 0.03
CA LYS A 50 3.43 -5.29 -0.12
C LYS A 50 3.88 -5.00 -1.56
N GLU A 51 4.77 -5.83 -2.08
CA GLU A 51 5.29 -5.71 -3.45
C GLU A 51 4.17 -5.83 -4.48
N THR A 52 3.22 -6.76 -4.29
CA THR A 52 2.06 -6.91 -5.17
C THR A 52 1.19 -5.64 -5.16
N ILE A 53 0.92 -5.06 -3.99
CA ILE A 53 0.12 -3.83 -3.86
C ILE A 53 0.84 -2.64 -4.49
N GLU A 54 2.14 -2.55 -4.30
CA GLU A 54 3.01 -1.55 -4.93
C GLU A 54 2.93 -1.63 -6.45
N ILE A 55 3.08 -2.83 -7.04
CA ILE A 55 2.95 -3.05 -8.49
C ILE A 55 1.55 -2.62 -8.98
N LEU A 56 0.49 -3.11 -8.35
CA LEU A 56 -0.88 -2.80 -8.76
C LEU A 56 -1.22 -1.30 -8.63
N PHE A 57 -0.61 -0.60 -7.66
CA PHE A 57 -0.75 0.85 -7.52
C PHE A 57 0.04 1.61 -8.59
N GLY A 58 1.27 1.17 -8.90
CA GLY A 58 2.09 1.73 -9.97
C GLY A 58 1.42 1.60 -11.35
N GLU A 59 0.79 0.46 -11.63
CA GLU A 59 0.00 0.21 -12.84
C GLU A 59 -1.36 0.94 -12.85
N GLY A 60 -1.70 1.65 -11.76
CA GLY A 60 -2.93 2.40 -11.65
C GLY A 60 -4.19 1.54 -11.53
N LEU A 61 -4.07 0.25 -11.20
CA LEU A 61 -5.19 -0.65 -10.93
C LEU A 61 -5.78 -0.42 -9.53
N ILE A 62 -4.96 0.04 -8.59
CA ILE A 62 -5.41 0.54 -7.28
C ILE A 62 -5.62 2.05 -7.37
N LYS A 63 -6.86 2.50 -7.13
CA LYS A 63 -7.25 3.91 -7.22
C LYS A 63 -7.18 4.62 -5.86
N ALA A 64 -7.31 3.87 -4.76
CA ALA A 64 -7.17 4.37 -3.39
C ALA A 64 -6.23 3.46 -2.59
N LEU A 65 -5.18 4.03 -2.01
CA LEU A 65 -4.22 3.32 -1.18
C LEU A 65 -4.19 3.94 0.22
N PHE A 66 -4.43 3.12 1.23
CA PHE A 66 -4.25 3.48 2.63
C PHE A 66 -2.88 2.99 3.09
N ALA A 67 -1.98 3.91 3.43
CA ALA A 67 -0.59 3.56 3.74
C ALA A 67 -0.09 4.18 5.03
N THR A 68 0.80 3.47 5.74
CA THR A 68 1.62 4.07 6.81
C THR A 68 2.75 4.91 6.22
N GLU A 69 3.35 5.78 7.04
CA GLU A 69 4.41 6.71 6.66
C GLU A 69 5.54 6.06 5.83
N THR A 70 5.92 4.83 6.17
CA THR A 70 7.01 4.08 5.52
C THR A 70 6.81 3.92 4.00
N PHE A 71 5.58 3.95 3.49
CA PHE A 71 5.33 3.90 2.05
C PHE A 71 5.91 5.11 1.30
N SER A 72 5.97 6.26 1.97
CA SER A 72 6.58 7.46 1.41
C SER A 72 8.10 7.39 1.32
N MET A 73 8.73 6.39 1.93
CA MET A 73 10.17 6.15 1.90
C MET A 73 10.51 5.11 0.82
N GLY A 74 11.31 5.48 -0.18
CA GLY A 74 11.96 4.49 -1.06
C GLY A 74 11.25 4.07 -2.35
N LEU A 75 10.02 4.52 -2.63
CA LEU A 75 9.30 4.15 -3.86
C LEU A 75 9.11 5.34 -4.80
N ASN A 76 9.21 5.15 -6.12
CA ASN A 76 8.88 6.17 -7.12
C ASN A 76 7.43 5.99 -7.60
N MET A 77 6.46 6.14 -6.69
CA MET A 77 5.04 5.95 -7.00
C MET A 77 4.26 7.26 -6.85
N PRO A 78 4.08 8.03 -7.94
CA PRO A 78 3.36 9.29 -7.90
C PRO A 78 1.84 9.07 -7.78
N ALA A 79 1.25 9.61 -6.71
CA ALA A 79 -0.18 9.71 -6.53
C ALA A 79 -0.70 11.03 -7.13
N ARG A 80 -1.96 11.04 -7.59
CA ARG A 80 -2.62 12.30 -7.99
C ARG A 80 -2.91 13.18 -6.78
N THR A 81 -3.31 12.56 -5.69
CA THR A 81 -3.73 13.23 -4.45
C THR A 81 -3.15 12.45 -3.28
N VAL A 82 -2.60 13.16 -2.31
CA VAL A 82 -2.21 12.62 -1.00
C VAL A 82 -3.14 13.23 0.04
N LEU A 83 -3.73 12.38 0.88
CA LEU A 83 -4.60 12.79 1.98
C LEU A 83 -3.96 12.39 3.31
N PHE A 84 -3.89 13.34 4.25
CA PHE A 84 -3.48 13.08 5.62
C PHE A 84 -4.72 12.90 6.49
N THR A 85 -4.85 11.76 7.16
CA THR A 85 -5.95 11.50 8.10
C THR A 85 -5.74 12.19 9.45
N THR A 86 -4.49 12.48 9.80
CA THR A 86 -4.07 13.16 11.04
C THR A 86 -2.78 13.94 10.79
N ALA A 87 -2.62 15.06 11.48
CA ALA A 87 -1.37 15.84 11.51
C ALA A 87 -0.45 15.46 12.69
N ARG A 88 -0.88 14.52 13.53
CA ARG A 88 -0.11 13.98 14.66
C ARG A 88 0.09 12.47 14.52
N LYS A 89 1.26 11.98 14.93
CA LYS A 89 1.61 10.55 14.93
C LYS A 89 2.25 10.16 16.26
N PHE A 90 2.15 8.87 16.59
CA PHE A 90 2.88 8.28 17.71
C PHE A 90 4.25 7.83 17.24
N ASP A 91 5.32 8.27 17.91
CA ASP A 91 6.70 7.95 17.53
C ASP A 91 7.34 6.87 18.41
N GLY A 92 6.53 6.16 19.20
CA GLY A 92 6.99 5.20 20.21
C GLY A 92 7.05 5.79 21.62
N LYS A 93 6.96 7.12 21.78
CA LYS A 93 6.99 7.79 23.09
C LYS A 93 5.77 8.68 23.32
N GLU A 94 5.47 9.55 22.35
CA GLU A 94 4.38 10.51 22.49
C GLU A 94 3.62 10.73 21.18
N LEU A 95 2.42 11.31 21.30
CA LEU A 95 1.66 11.78 20.16
C LEU A 95 2.15 13.17 19.77
N ARG A 96 3.06 13.27 18.79
CA ARG A 96 3.63 14.55 18.35
C ARG A 96 3.13 14.97 16.97
N TRP A 97 3.35 16.24 16.63
CA TRP A 97 3.15 16.73 15.27
C TRP A 97 4.12 16.06 14.30
N ILE A 98 3.68 15.86 13.06
CA ILE A 98 4.58 15.49 11.96
C ILE A 98 5.60 16.61 11.74
N THR A 99 6.86 16.24 11.49
CA THR A 99 7.90 17.23 11.18
C THR A 99 7.72 17.78 9.77
N SER A 100 8.35 18.91 9.48
CA SER A 100 8.38 19.47 8.11
C SER A 100 8.96 18.49 7.10
N GLY A 101 10.01 17.74 7.46
CA GLY A 101 10.61 16.73 6.60
C GLY A 101 9.66 15.57 6.30
N GLU A 102 8.97 15.06 7.32
CA GLU A 102 7.96 13.99 7.18
C GLU A 102 6.80 14.45 6.27
N TYR A 103 6.32 15.68 6.49
CA TYR A 103 5.29 16.28 5.64
C TYR A 103 5.75 16.42 4.19
N ILE A 104 6.94 16.98 3.95
CA ILE A 104 7.47 17.16 2.59
C ILE A 104 7.64 15.82 1.89
N GLN A 105 8.14 14.80 2.59
CA GLN A 105 8.34 13.46 2.03
C GLN A 105 7.02 12.80 1.61
N MET A 106 5.99 12.88 2.48
CA MET A 106 4.67 12.30 2.19
C MET A 106 3.90 13.11 1.15
N SER A 107 3.82 14.43 1.31
CA SER A 107 3.07 15.32 0.39
C SER A 107 3.71 15.40 -0.99
N GLY A 108 5.04 15.28 -1.08
CA GLY A 108 5.77 15.23 -2.35
C GLY A 108 5.39 14.03 -3.25
N ARG A 109 4.63 13.05 -2.73
CA ARG A 109 4.03 11.99 -3.53
C ARG A 109 2.82 12.44 -4.34
N ALA A 110 2.21 13.57 -3.98
CA ALA A 110 1.19 14.23 -4.79
C ALA A 110 1.89 14.99 -5.92
N GLY A 111 1.90 14.40 -7.12
CA GLY A 111 2.54 15.02 -8.27
C GLY A 111 2.85 14.00 -9.36
N ARG A 112 2.02 13.96 -10.39
CA ARG A 112 2.33 13.23 -11.64
C ARG A 112 3.03 14.21 -12.57
N ARG A 113 4.37 14.13 -12.64
CA ARG A 113 5.14 14.68 -13.76
C ARG A 113 5.48 13.56 -14.72
#